data_AF-A0A8S0SZQ7-F1
#
_entry.id   AF-A0A8S0SZQ7-F1
#
_cell.length_a   1.000
_cell.length_b   1.000
_cell.length_c   1.000
_cell.angle_alpha   90.00
_cell.angle_beta   90.00
_cell.angle_gamma   90.00
#
_symmetry.space_group_name_H-M   'P 1'
#
loop_
_entity.id
_entity.type
_entity.pdbx_description
1 polymer ?
#
loop_
_entity_poly.entity_id
_entity_poly.type
_entity_poly.pdbx_seq_one_letter_code
_entity_poly.pdbx_strand_id
1 'polypeptide(L)'
;MSITLRDVGALVNLPPLGDTIFPSILISGVASKFDKKLTESYSSLQSSYNHSSAEPSHAERVAFLYIWLCKYILCVPNMKPSMSYLPIAHELARGRPMNLCSFFLTALYRDMASLQFQLKNGASPTGNGPL
;
A
#
# COMPACT_ATOMS: atom_id res chain seq x y z
N MET A 1 25.09 6.00 6.09
CA MET A 1 24.23 6.97 5.38
C MET A 1 22.79 6.52 5.54
N SER A 2 21.87 7.43 5.85
CA SER A 2 20.46 7.10 6.07
C SER A 2 19.62 7.64 4.92
N ILE A 3 18.72 6.83 4.36
CA ILE A 3 17.82 7.24 3.28
C ILE A 3 16.84 8.32 3.78
N THR A 4 16.74 9.45 3.09
CA THR A 4 15.89 10.58 3.51
C THR A 4 14.57 10.60 2.75
N LEU A 5 13.62 11.42 3.20
CA LEU A 5 12.37 11.66 2.47
C LEU A 5 12.59 12.21 1.05
N ARG A 6 13.68 12.97 0.85
CA ARG A 6 14.04 13.49 -0.48
C ARG A 6 14.52 12.37 -1.40
N ASP A 7 15.28 11.43 -0.87
CA ASP A 7 15.75 10.25 -1.62
C ASP A 7 14.57 9.36 -2.00
N VAL A 8 13.62 9.12 -1.07
CA VAL A 8 12.37 8.41 -1.38
C VAL A 8 11.57 9.14 -2.44
N GLY A 9 11.36 10.46 -2.29
CA GLY A 9 10.66 11.26 -3.30
C GLY A 9 11.27 11.15 -4.70
N ALA A 10 12.60 11.10 -4.79
CA ALA A 10 13.31 10.89 -6.06
C ALA A 10 13.13 9.46 -6.62
N LEU A 11 13.03 8.45 -5.76
CA LEU A 11 12.92 7.04 -6.17
C LEU A 11 11.51 6.63 -6.61
N VAL A 12 10.49 7.04 -5.85
CA VAL A 12 9.08 6.62 -6.11
C VAL A 12 8.24 7.73 -6.75
N ASN A 13 8.80 8.92 -6.93
CA ASN A 13 8.12 10.09 -7.50
C ASN A 13 6.78 10.39 -6.79
N LEU A 14 6.74 10.13 -5.48
CA LEU A 14 5.59 10.38 -4.62
C LEU A 14 5.69 11.78 -4.02
N PRO A 15 4.56 12.49 -3.83
CA PRO A 15 4.57 13.80 -3.23
C PRO A 15 5.04 13.70 -1.76
N PRO A 16 6.08 14.45 -1.36
CA PRO A 16 6.55 14.48 0.03
C PRO A 16 5.65 15.35 0.93
N LEU A 17 4.75 16.14 0.34
CA LEU A 17 3.80 17.02 1.01
C LEU A 17 2.38 16.44 0.93
N GLY A 18 1.74 16.28 2.08
CA GLY A 18 0.37 15.78 2.22
C GLY A 18 0.05 15.52 3.70
N ASP A 19 -1.21 15.14 3.97
CA ASP A 19 -1.64 14.77 5.31
C ASP A 19 -0.88 13.54 5.80
N THR A 20 -0.45 13.57 7.06
CA THR A 20 0.16 12.41 7.71
C THR A 20 -0.87 11.28 7.78
N ILE A 21 -0.44 10.08 7.40
CA ILE A 21 -1.28 8.88 7.51
C ILE A 21 -1.36 8.49 8.98
N PHE A 22 -2.36 9.02 9.68
CA PHE A 22 -2.57 8.74 11.10
C PHE A 22 -3.28 7.39 11.32
N PRO A 23 -3.05 6.73 12.48
CA PRO A 23 -3.80 5.54 12.86
C PRO A 23 -5.31 5.73 12.83
N SER A 24 -5.80 6.96 13.05
CA SER A 24 -7.23 7.28 12.94
C SER A 24 -7.82 7.05 11.55
N ILE A 25 -7.04 7.18 10.47
CA ILE A 25 -7.49 6.83 9.10
C ILE A 25 -7.59 5.31 8.95
N LEU A 26 -6.71 4.55 9.63
CA LEU A 26 -6.75 3.09 9.67
C LEU A 26 -7.88 2.54 10.55
N ILE A 27 -8.25 3.29 11.59
CA ILE A 27 -9.25 2.90 12.61
C ILE A 27 -10.66 3.41 12.26
N SER A 28 -10.77 4.52 11.52
CA SER A 28 -12.04 5.08 11.08
C SER A 28 -12.69 4.13 10.07
N GLY A 29 -13.48 3.18 10.59
CA GLY A 29 -14.77 2.64 10.13
C GLY A 29 -15.08 2.40 8.66
N VAL A 30 -14.23 2.71 7.68
CA VAL A 30 -14.52 2.54 6.25
C VAL A 30 -14.40 1.06 5.84
N ALA A 31 -13.88 0.18 6.71
CA ALA A 31 -13.97 -1.27 6.51
C ALA A 31 -15.42 -1.78 6.43
N SER A 32 -16.40 -1.06 6.98
CA SER A 32 -17.79 -1.54 7.08
C SER A 32 -18.59 -1.45 5.77
N LYS A 33 -18.09 -0.79 4.72
CA LYS A 33 -18.86 -0.57 3.47
C LYS A 33 -18.22 -1.11 2.20
N PHE A 34 -17.08 -1.77 2.30
CA PHE A 34 -16.41 -2.31 1.12
C PHE A 34 -16.89 -3.72 0.79
N ASP A 35 -17.15 -3.92 -0.50
CA ASP A 35 -17.65 -5.17 -1.08
C ASP A 35 -16.72 -6.34 -0.71
N LYS A 36 -17.30 -7.49 -0.35
CA LYS A 36 -16.54 -8.70 0.00
C LYS A 36 -15.51 -9.07 -1.08
N LYS A 37 -15.78 -8.70 -2.33
CA LYS A 37 -14.87 -8.84 -3.48
C LYS A 37 -13.48 -8.25 -3.24
N LEU A 38 -13.34 -7.18 -2.46
CA LEU A 38 -12.05 -6.54 -2.16
C LEU A 38 -11.09 -7.38 -1.29
N THR A 39 -11.55 -8.55 -0.82
CA THR A 39 -10.77 -9.50 -0.01
C THR A 39 -10.16 -10.64 -0.84
N GLU A 40 -10.40 -10.64 -2.15
CA GLU A 40 -9.92 -11.69 -3.05
C GLU A 40 -8.44 -11.51 -3.45
N SER A 41 -7.90 -12.47 -4.21
CA SER A 41 -6.52 -12.39 -4.71
C SER A 41 -6.32 -11.18 -5.62
N TYR A 42 -5.07 -10.72 -5.78
CA TYR A 42 -4.77 -9.62 -6.70
C TYR A 42 -5.35 -9.83 -8.11
N SER A 43 -5.21 -11.03 -8.67
CA SER A 43 -5.70 -11.36 -10.02
C SER A 43 -7.23 -11.34 -10.12
N SER A 44 -7.91 -11.75 -9.05
CA SER A 44 -9.37 -11.71 -8.94
C SER A 44 -9.88 -10.27 -8.85
N LEU A 45 -9.19 -9.42 -8.09
CA LEU A 45 -9.51 -7.98 -8.00
C LEU A 45 -9.31 -7.28 -9.33
N GLN A 46 -8.19 -7.55 -10.01
CA GLN A 46 -7.95 -6.99 -11.35
C GLN A 46 -9.06 -7.41 -12.31
N SER A 47 -9.42 -8.69 -12.36
CA SER A 47 -10.47 -9.17 -13.27
C SER A 47 -11.86 -8.58 -12.95
N SER A 48 -12.17 -8.37 -11.67
CA SER A 48 -13.49 -7.88 -11.24
C SER A 48 -13.70 -6.38 -11.44
N TYR A 49 -12.62 -5.58 -11.47
CA TYR A 49 -12.65 -4.13 -11.63
C TYR A 49 -11.99 -3.65 -12.94
N ASN A 50 -11.65 -4.57 -13.86
CA ASN A 50 -11.15 -4.23 -15.19
C ASN A 50 -12.31 -4.07 -16.18
N HIS A 51 -13.11 -3.02 -16.01
CA HIS A 51 -14.12 -2.67 -16.99
C HIS A 51 -13.55 -1.69 -18.02
N SER A 52 -13.89 -1.91 -19.29
CA SER A 52 -13.50 -1.03 -20.40
C SER A 52 -14.38 0.23 -20.47
N SER A 53 -14.51 0.95 -19.36
CA SER A 53 -15.18 2.24 -19.32
C SER A 53 -14.20 3.36 -19.65
N ALA A 54 -14.65 4.40 -20.35
CA ALA A 54 -13.84 5.58 -20.65
C ALA A 54 -13.44 6.36 -19.39
N GLU A 55 -14.27 6.31 -18.34
CA GLU A 55 -13.95 6.86 -17.03
C GLU A 55 -14.12 5.80 -15.93
N PRO A 56 -13.10 5.58 -15.08
CA PRO A 56 -13.19 4.60 -14.00
C PRO A 56 -14.12 5.12 -12.90
N SER A 57 -15.01 4.26 -12.43
CA SER A 57 -15.86 4.49 -11.26
C SER A 57 -15.03 4.67 -9.99
N HIS A 58 -15.64 5.24 -8.94
CA HIS A 58 -14.97 5.39 -7.65
C HIS A 58 -14.48 4.05 -7.09
N ALA A 59 -15.27 2.97 -7.22
CA ALA A 59 -14.88 1.65 -6.76
C ALA A 59 -13.66 1.10 -7.51
N GLU A 60 -13.57 1.31 -8.83
CA GLU A 60 -12.41 0.91 -9.63
C GLU A 60 -11.16 1.71 -9.26
N ARG A 61 -11.29 3.02 -8.99
CA ARG A 61 -10.18 3.85 -8.51
C ARG A 61 -9.66 3.35 -7.16
N VAL A 62 -10.54 3.01 -6.23
CA VAL A 62 -10.16 2.43 -4.93
C VAL A 62 -9.48 1.09 -5.13
N ALA A 63 -10.05 0.19 -5.93
CA ALA A 63 -9.48 -1.14 -6.19
C ALA A 63 -8.08 -1.03 -6.83
N PHE A 64 -7.93 -0.15 -7.82
CA PHE A 64 -6.64 0.13 -8.45
C PHE A 64 -5.60 0.61 -7.43
N LEU A 65 -5.93 1.65 -6.64
CA LEU A 65 -5.01 2.22 -5.64
C LEU A 65 -4.66 1.21 -4.55
N TYR A 66 -5.63 0.37 -4.16
CA TYR A 66 -5.44 -0.67 -3.17
C TYR A 66 -4.45 -1.75 -3.64
N ILE A 67 -4.62 -2.23 -4.88
CA ILE A 67 -3.70 -3.18 -5.51
C ILE A 67 -2.33 -2.53 -5.69
N TRP A 68 -2.29 -1.30 -6.18
CA TRP A 68 -1.05 -0.57 -6.42
C TRP A 68 -0.22 -0.40 -5.15
N LEU A 69 -0.87 0.02 -4.06
CA LEU A 69 -0.23 0.25 -2.78
C LEU A 69 0.26 -1.06 -2.14
N CYS A 70 -0.55 -2.13 -2.18
CA CYS A 70 -0.14 -3.40 -1.58
C CYS A 70 0.91 -4.13 -2.42
N LYS A 71 0.78 -4.15 -3.75
CA LYS A 71 1.64 -4.95 -4.63
C LYS A 71 2.95 -4.26 -4.99
N TYR A 72 2.91 -2.96 -5.33
CA TYR A 72 4.07 -2.26 -5.89
C TYR A 72 4.77 -1.33 -4.89
N ILE A 73 4.04 -0.77 -3.93
CA ILE A 73 4.63 0.15 -2.94
C ILE A 73 5.07 -0.59 -1.68
N LEU A 74 4.19 -1.39 -1.10
CA LEU A 74 4.47 -2.11 0.15
C LEU A 74 4.97 -3.53 -0.05
N CYS A 75 4.95 -4.03 -1.29
CA CYS A 75 5.44 -5.35 -1.64
C CYS A 75 4.91 -6.44 -0.69
N VAL A 76 3.61 -6.39 -0.35
CA VAL A 76 2.99 -7.29 0.61
C VAL A 76 3.14 -8.72 0.08
N PRO A 77 3.82 -9.64 0.81
CA PRO A 77 4.23 -10.95 0.31
C PRO A 77 3.07 -11.93 0.09
N ASN A 78 1.87 -11.57 0.56
CA ASN A 78 0.68 -12.40 0.45
C ASN A 78 0.05 -12.26 -0.93
N MET A 79 -0.51 -13.35 -1.47
CA MET A 79 -1.34 -13.35 -2.70
C MET A 79 -2.61 -12.49 -2.60
N LYS A 80 -2.93 -12.01 -1.39
CA LYS A 80 -4.08 -11.16 -1.09
C LYS A 80 -3.60 -9.85 -0.47
N PRO A 81 -4.13 -8.70 -0.90
CA PRO A 81 -3.81 -7.42 -0.29
C PRO A 81 -4.32 -7.35 1.16
N SER A 82 -3.62 -6.59 1.99
CA SER A 82 -3.98 -6.45 3.40
C SER A 82 -5.06 -5.39 3.60
N MET A 83 -6.17 -5.77 4.23
CA MET A 83 -7.31 -4.87 4.50
C MET A 83 -6.93 -3.65 5.34
N SER A 84 -5.81 -3.70 6.07
CA SER A 84 -5.28 -2.55 6.81
C SER A 84 -4.97 -1.36 5.89
N TYR A 85 -4.71 -1.59 4.61
CA TYR A 85 -4.34 -0.55 3.66
C TYR A 85 -5.51 -0.03 2.82
N LEU A 86 -6.68 -0.66 2.90
CA LEU A 86 -7.87 -0.27 2.16
C LEU A 86 -8.37 1.16 2.50
N PRO A 87 -8.36 1.61 3.78
CA PRO A 87 -8.74 2.98 4.11
C PRO A 87 -7.84 4.03 3.46
N ILE A 88 -6.54 3.73 3.32
CA ILE A 88 -5.58 4.61 2.65
C ILE A 88 -5.95 4.73 1.16
N ALA A 89 -6.20 3.60 0.49
CA ALA A 89 -6.61 3.58 -0.91
C ALA A 89 -7.91 4.34 -1.16
N HIS A 90 -8.86 4.27 -0.22
CA HIS A 90 -10.11 5.02 -0.30
C HIS A 90 -9.89 6.54 -0.24
N GLU A 91 -9.13 7.02 0.73
CA GLU A 91 -8.88 8.45 0.86
C GLU A 91 -8.07 9.00 -0.31
N LEU A 92 -7.11 8.22 -0.83
CA LEU A 92 -6.41 8.53 -2.07
C LEU A 92 -7.37 8.64 -3.26
N ALA A 93 -8.35 7.74 -3.37
CA ALA A 93 -9.36 7.75 -4.44
C ALA A 93 -10.31 8.97 -4.35
N ARG A 94 -10.45 9.59 -3.17
CA ARG A 94 -11.20 10.84 -2.97
C ARG A 94 -10.37 12.09 -3.32
N GLY A 95 -9.10 11.91 -3.71
CA GLY A 95 -8.20 13.00 -4.05
C GLY A 95 -7.58 13.69 -2.83
N ARG A 96 -7.62 13.06 -1.65
CA ARG A 96 -6.99 13.62 -0.45
C ARG A 96 -5.46 13.52 -0.59
N PRO A 97 -4.71 14.64 -0.48
CA PRO A 97 -3.26 14.60 -0.55
C PRO A 97 -2.71 13.91 0.70
N MET A 98 -2.02 12.78 0.52
CA MET A 98 -1.42 12.01 1.62
C MET A 98 0.10 11.97 1.49
N ASN A 99 0.79 12.03 2.63
CA ASN A 99 2.24 11.89 2.67
C ASN A 99 2.67 10.42 2.52
N LEU A 100 2.60 9.92 1.28
CA LEU A 100 2.98 8.55 0.94
C LEU A 100 4.49 8.31 1.09
N CYS A 101 5.32 9.35 0.95
CA CYS A 101 6.77 9.25 1.16
C CYS A 101 7.11 8.83 2.59
N SER A 102 6.52 9.49 3.59
CA SER A 102 6.77 9.15 4.99
C SER A 102 6.23 7.78 5.36
N PHE A 103 5.09 7.41 4.78
CA PHE A 103 4.50 6.09 4.95
C PHE A 103 5.40 4.98 4.37
N PHE A 104 5.85 5.14 3.13
CA PHE A 104 6.77 4.20 2.49
C PHE A 104 8.10 4.10 3.25
N LEU A 105 8.67 5.24 3.64
CA LEU A 105 9.92 5.27 4.40
C LEU A 105 9.79 4.51 5.73
N THR A 106 8.65 4.64 6.42
CA THR A 106 8.36 3.89 7.65
C THR A 106 8.29 2.39 7.38
N ALA A 107 7.60 1.97 6.30
CA ALA A 107 7.53 0.57 5.91
C ALA A 107 8.93 0.01 5.58
N LEU A 108 9.71 0.73 4.79
CA LEU A 108 11.07 0.37 4.40
C LEU A 108 11.98 0.18 5.63
N TYR A 109 11.97 1.13 6.57
CA TYR A 109 12.77 1.00 7.78
C TYR A 109 12.35 -0.18 8.65
N ARG A 110 11.05 -0.42 8.79
CA ARG A 110 10.53 -1.58 9.53
C ARG A 110 11.00 -2.88 8.90
N ASP A 111 10.94 -2.98 7.57
CA ASP A 111 11.30 -4.20 6.85
C ASP A 111 12.82 -4.44 6.89
N MET A 112 13.63 -3.37 6.79
CA MET A 112 15.09 -3.45 7.02
C MET A 112 15.43 -3.88 8.45
N ALA A 113 14.73 -3.34 9.46
CA ALA A 113 14.95 -3.73 10.85
C ALA A 113 14.57 -5.21 11.09
N SER A 114 13.47 -5.66 10.50
CA SER A 114 13.06 -7.07 10.51
C SER A 114 14.10 -7.97 9.84
N LEU A 115 14.60 -7.58 8.67
CA LEU A 115 15.65 -8.30 7.95
C LEU A 115 16.93 -8.39 8.80
N GLN A 116 17.35 -7.27 9.39
CA GLN A 116 18.53 -7.23 10.26
C GLN A 116 18.38 -8.18 11.46
N PHE A 117 17.19 -8.24 12.05
CA PHE A 117 16.90 -9.16 13.15
C PHE A 117 16.96 -10.62 12.71
N GLN A 118 16.39 -10.97 11.55
CA GLN A 118 16.45 -12.33 11.00
C GLN A 118 17.89 -12.77 10.74
N LEU A 119 18.69 -11.91 10.11
CA LEU A 119 20.10 -12.17 9.83
C LEU A 119 20.91 -12.39 11.11
N LYS A 120 20.68 -11.58 12.15
CA LYS A 120 21.34 -11.75 13.47
C LYS A 120 21.01 -13.08 14.12
N ASN A 121 19.80 -13.61 13.90
CA ASN A 121 19.35 -14.87 14.48
C ASN A 121 19.67 -16.10 13.61
N GLY A 122 20.47 -15.93 12.55
CA GLY A 122 20.84 -17.02 11.65
C GLY A 122 19.70 -17.56 10.79
N ALA A 123 18.57 -16.87 10.74
CA ALA A 123 17.46 -17.23 9.86
C ALA A 123 17.78 -16.79 8.42
N SER A 124 17.52 -17.68 7.45
CA SER A 124 17.56 -17.29 6.04
C SER A 124 16.48 -16.22 5.80
N PRO A 125 16.79 -15.09 5.12
CA PRO A 125 15.80 -14.09 4.78
C PRO A 125 14.64 -14.74 4.05
N THR A 126 13.47 -14.79 4.68
CA THR A 126 12.22 -15.25 4.03
C THR A 126 11.62 -14.09 3.23
N GLY A 127 12.43 -13.51 2.34
CA GLY A 127 12.02 -12.41 1.48
C GLY A 127 11.22 -12.94 0.30
N ASN A 128 9.94 -13.27 0.52
CA ASN A 128 8.98 -13.43 -0.58
C ASN A 128 8.54 -12.03 -1.08
N GLY A 129 9.51 -11.18 -1.42
CA GLY A 129 9.25 -9.95 -2.16
C GLY A 129 8.81 -10.28 -3.59
N PRO A 130 8.16 -9.35 -4.29
CA PRO A 130 7.63 -9.62 -5.63
C PRO A 130 8.79 -9.83 -6.60
N LEU A 131 8.96 -11.08 -7.04
CA LEU A 131 9.53 -11.44 -8.34
C LEU A 131 8.39 -11.90 -9.24
#